data_AF-A0A517ZEX9-F1
#
_entry.id   AF-A0A517ZEX9-F1
#
_cell.length_a   1.000
_cell.length_b   1.000
_cell.length_c   1.000
_cell.angle_alpha   90.00
_cell.angle_beta   90.00
_cell.angle_gamma   90.00
#
_symmetry.space_group_name_H-M   'P 1'
#
loop_
_entity.id
_entity.type
_entity.pdbx_description
1 polymer ?
#
loop_
_entity_poly.entity_id
_entity_poly.type
_entity_poly.pdbx_seq_one_letter_code
_entity_poly.pdbx_strand_id
1 'polypeptide(L)'
;MESRNRRRAAGVDGPGTTRHPRSSVRAMKLLHLQSRQCILFRSHLRAGSEGNSAMKMTAADAKKPQLDDRWWSSRKPKLMKSTGLGKALKEYKQALAAFESVADEKTPPFSGFQAYMDAKSVLGGSVMSAVETGIRLDNGKRYQDTIAALKNYKSGVIPAEKTRLDKLFKTMKGRYDSTVKSWTEYNKAVIKIYEVAGNKSARAVLAAREQMRAAESAVTNAANAQRNGDTQTANAAVQTAKDAAEEIGKLKSGIASEQTDAKKSSWKYDKVILSDDDKKAFDRLGDKRTRSELQVENNLGTLTEMHSEALKLVKEAEGAAAGTAKLEDLYERTVERLVDRIFKYAQALDVPAREAGGNVDKVDGNLNRYPKAASEQDRKELKDEAVECLGKAVKWLDTLQKDIKKAEADVKKTLDSLPSDIVKPSNPEFVKLFKEVEKGMGFIEQDKAKGEKLKGKLQKLAPRVHELA
;
A
#
# COMPACT_ATOMS: atom_id res chain seq x y z
N MET A 1 35.75 40.89 -46.97
CA MET A 1 35.53 39.99 -48.13
C MET A 1 34.96 38.70 -47.59
N GLU A 2 33.73 38.22 -47.80
CA GLU A 2 32.46 38.59 -48.45
C GLU A 2 31.42 37.76 -47.63
N SER A 3 30.39 38.28 -46.95
CA SER A 3 29.04 38.64 -47.45
C SER A 3 28.53 37.61 -48.49
N ARG A 4 27.43 36.85 -48.36
CA ARG A 4 26.04 37.10 -47.93
C ARG A 4 25.37 35.70 -47.90
N ASN A 5 24.49 35.37 -46.97
CA ASN A 5 23.06 35.58 -47.19
C ASN A 5 22.28 35.63 -45.87
N ARG A 6 21.40 36.62 -45.80
CA ARG A 6 20.47 36.96 -44.71
C ARG A 6 19.03 36.65 -45.16
N ARG A 7 18.16 36.42 -44.16
CA ARG A 7 16.68 36.62 -44.10
C ARG A 7 15.84 35.53 -44.79
N ARG A 8 14.72 35.01 -44.25
CA ARG A 8 13.69 35.44 -43.25
C ARG A 8 13.08 34.14 -42.66
N ALA A 9 12.90 34.02 -41.33
CA ALA A 9 11.67 34.32 -40.56
C ALA A 9 10.42 33.53 -40.99
N ALA A 10 9.99 32.56 -40.15
CA ALA A 10 8.64 32.39 -39.59
C ALA A 10 8.35 30.91 -39.22
N GLY A 11 8.23 30.64 -37.91
CA GLY A 11 7.22 29.78 -37.28
C GLY A 11 7.08 28.28 -37.62
N VAL A 12 6.63 27.56 -36.59
CA VAL A 12 5.92 26.27 -36.59
C VAL A 12 6.78 25.03 -36.32
N ASP A 13 6.76 24.66 -35.03
CA ASP A 13 6.62 23.33 -34.44
C ASP A 13 7.55 22.16 -34.84
N GLY A 14 8.33 21.71 -33.86
CA GLY A 14 8.99 20.39 -33.88
C GLY A 14 9.83 20.11 -32.63
N PRO A 15 9.38 19.26 -31.69
CA PRO A 15 10.08 19.00 -30.43
C PRO A 15 10.99 17.77 -30.53
N GLY A 16 12.25 17.93 -30.13
CA GLY A 16 13.18 16.83 -29.84
C GLY A 16 14.41 17.43 -29.16
N THR A 17 14.78 17.12 -27.94
CA THR A 17 14.77 15.83 -27.24
C THR A 17 14.42 16.02 -25.76
N THR A 18 13.30 15.45 -25.33
CA THR A 18 12.95 15.33 -23.91
C THR A 18 13.88 14.33 -23.23
N ARG A 19 14.45 14.77 -22.10
CA ARG A 19 14.95 13.92 -21.02
C ARG A 19 13.96 12.79 -20.74
N HIS A 20 14.39 11.54 -20.84
CA HIS A 20 13.58 10.41 -20.40
C HIS A 20 13.50 10.39 -18.86
N PRO A 21 12.29 10.35 -18.29
CA PRO A 21 12.10 10.18 -16.86
C PRO A 21 12.35 8.71 -16.45
N ARG A 22 13.00 8.51 -15.30
CA ARG A 22 13.18 7.23 -14.59
C ARG A 22 11.85 6.54 -14.19
N SER A 23 10.70 6.96 -14.71
CA SER A 23 9.38 6.36 -14.53
C SER A 23 9.04 5.28 -15.57
N SER A 24 9.74 5.21 -16.71
CA SER A 24 9.42 4.24 -17.77
C SER A 24 9.86 2.80 -17.49
N VAL A 25 10.92 2.59 -16.68
CA VAL A 25 11.40 1.24 -16.31
C VAL A 25 10.47 0.59 -15.26
N ARG A 26 9.84 1.40 -14.39
CA ARG A 26 8.80 0.92 -13.46
C ARG A 26 7.49 0.61 -14.20
N ALA A 27 7.13 1.41 -15.21
CA ALA A 27 5.97 1.16 -16.06
C ALA A 27 6.14 -0.06 -16.99
N MET A 28 7.33 -0.29 -17.55
CA MET A 28 7.60 -1.49 -18.36
C MET A 28 7.65 -2.79 -17.55
N LYS A 29 8.12 -2.77 -16.29
CA LYS A 29 8.05 -3.95 -15.41
C LYS A 29 6.60 -4.31 -15.05
N LEU A 30 5.72 -3.32 -14.88
CA LEU A 30 4.28 -3.54 -14.65
C LEU A 30 3.56 -4.08 -15.90
N LEU A 31 3.91 -3.59 -17.10
CA LEU A 31 3.33 -4.09 -18.36
C LEU A 31 3.83 -5.49 -18.73
N HIS A 32 5.08 -5.85 -18.40
CA HIS A 32 5.60 -7.20 -18.67
C HIS A 32 5.03 -8.29 -17.72
N LEU A 33 4.61 -7.87 -16.51
CA LEU A 33 3.86 -8.72 -15.57
C LEU A 33 2.40 -8.94 -16.01
N GLN A 34 1.77 -7.94 -16.64
CA GLN A 34 0.43 -8.09 -17.22
C GLN A 34 0.44 -8.95 -18.50
N SER A 35 1.48 -8.86 -19.35
CA SER A 35 1.54 -9.68 -20.57
C SER A 35 1.83 -11.16 -20.31
N ARG A 36 2.51 -11.53 -19.22
CA ARG A 36 2.69 -12.94 -18.82
C ARG A 36 1.44 -13.59 -18.24
N GLN A 37 0.52 -12.80 -17.66
CA GLN A 37 -0.78 -13.29 -17.22
C GLN A 37 -1.74 -13.60 -18.38
N CYS A 38 -1.60 -12.94 -19.54
CA CYS A 38 -2.45 -13.23 -20.71
C CYS A 38 -2.02 -14.47 -21.51
N ILE A 39 -0.75 -14.90 -21.46
CA ILE A 39 -0.28 -16.07 -22.23
C ILE A 39 -0.58 -17.39 -21.50
N LEU A 40 -0.57 -17.41 -20.17
CA LEU A 40 -0.97 -18.60 -19.38
C LEU A 40 -2.50 -18.82 -19.35
N PHE A 41 -3.30 -17.80 -19.65
CA PHE A 41 -4.76 -17.92 -19.71
C PHE A 41 -5.26 -18.64 -20.98
N ARG A 42 -4.45 -18.69 -22.05
CA ARG A 42 -4.82 -19.39 -23.30
C ARG A 42 -4.44 -20.88 -23.33
N SER A 43 -3.53 -21.35 -22.49
CA SER A 43 -3.17 -22.77 -22.41
C SER A 43 -4.07 -23.60 -21.48
N HIS A 44 -4.79 -22.98 -20.54
CA HIS A 44 -5.68 -23.69 -19.60
C HIS A 44 -7.13 -23.86 -20.06
N LEU A 45 -7.56 -23.17 -21.14
CA LEU A 45 -8.87 -23.39 -21.75
C LEU A 45 -8.92 -24.58 -22.74
N ARG A 46 -7.80 -25.31 -22.94
CA ARG A 46 -7.74 -26.50 -23.81
C ARG A 46 -7.51 -27.83 -23.09
N ALA A 47 -7.26 -27.84 -21.78
CA ALA A 47 -6.87 -29.05 -21.06
C ALA A 47 -7.86 -29.50 -19.96
N GLY A 48 -9.03 -28.87 -19.86
CA GLY A 48 -10.02 -29.16 -18.81
C GLY A 48 -11.27 -29.93 -19.25
N SER A 49 -11.33 -30.46 -20.48
CA SER A 49 -12.56 -31.09 -21.01
C SER A 49 -12.60 -32.62 -20.90
N GLU A 50 -11.67 -33.27 -20.20
CA GLU A 50 -11.68 -34.73 -20.07
C GLU A 50 -11.44 -35.13 -18.62
N GLY A 51 -12.52 -35.43 -17.90
CA GLY A 51 -12.40 -35.86 -16.51
C GLY A 51 -13.72 -35.99 -15.76
N ASN A 52 -14.44 -37.08 -16.05
CA ASN A 52 -15.40 -37.75 -15.16
C ASN A 52 -16.49 -36.93 -14.44
N SER A 53 -17.68 -36.94 -15.03
CA SER A 53 -18.93 -36.93 -14.26
C SER A 53 -19.91 -37.93 -14.87
N ALA A 54 -19.52 -39.21 -14.87
CA ALA A 54 -20.47 -40.31 -14.96
C ALA A 54 -21.08 -40.52 -13.57
N MET A 55 -21.98 -39.62 -13.19
CA MET A 55 -22.75 -39.73 -11.95
C MET A 55 -23.78 -40.84 -12.14
N LYS A 56 -23.58 -41.98 -11.47
CA LYS A 56 -24.58 -43.06 -11.41
C LYS A 56 -25.85 -42.49 -10.76
N MET A 57 -26.91 -42.28 -11.55
CA MET A 57 -28.21 -41.90 -11.05
C MET A 57 -28.74 -43.00 -10.12
N THR A 58 -29.12 -42.61 -8.90
CA THR A 58 -29.80 -43.52 -7.97
C THR A 58 -31.30 -43.54 -8.27
N ALA A 59 -32.02 -44.59 -7.88
CA ALA A 59 -33.48 -44.67 -8.04
C ALA A 59 -34.23 -43.54 -7.29
N ALA A 60 -33.57 -42.84 -6.34
CA ALA A 60 -34.11 -41.65 -5.69
C ALA A 60 -34.03 -40.37 -6.57
N ASP A 61 -33.10 -40.32 -7.54
CA ASP A 61 -32.99 -39.21 -8.50
C ASP A 61 -34.13 -39.22 -9.54
N ALA A 62 -34.83 -40.34 -9.70
CA ALA A 62 -36.00 -40.48 -10.57
C ALA A 62 -37.26 -39.77 -10.04
N LYS A 63 -37.25 -39.24 -8.81
CA LYS A 63 -38.31 -38.40 -8.22
C LYS A 63 -37.96 -36.91 -8.19
N LYS A 64 -36.91 -36.46 -8.90
CA LYS A 64 -36.66 -35.03 -9.11
C LYS A 64 -37.70 -34.49 -10.10
N PRO A 65 -38.43 -33.40 -9.79
CA PRO A 65 -39.34 -32.77 -10.75
C PRO A 65 -38.48 -32.21 -11.89
N GLN A 66 -38.38 -32.93 -13.00
CA GLN A 66 -37.64 -32.47 -14.16
C GLN A 66 -38.59 -31.74 -15.10
N LEU A 67 -38.09 -30.67 -15.71
CA LEU A 67 -38.71 -30.11 -16.91
C LEU A 67 -38.46 -31.09 -18.06
N ASP A 68 -39.32 -32.10 -18.10
CA ASP A 68 -39.23 -33.27 -18.93
C ASP A 68 -39.63 -32.95 -20.38
N ASP A 69 -38.64 -32.90 -21.29
CA ASP A 69 -38.88 -32.68 -22.72
C ASP A 69 -39.64 -33.83 -23.37
N ARG A 70 -39.58 -35.05 -22.82
CA ARG A 70 -40.29 -36.24 -23.34
C ARG A 70 -41.78 -36.16 -23.03
N TRP A 71 -42.14 -35.73 -21.82
CA TRP A 71 -43.52 -35.42 -21.44
C TRP A 71 -44.11 -34.37 -22.39
N TRP A 72 -43.35 -33.32 -22.70
CA TRP A 72 -43.76 -32.30 -23.67
C TRP A 72 -43.87 -32.83 -25.10
N SER A 73 -42.86 -33.54 -25.60
CA SER A 73 -42.81 -34.02 -26.99
C SER A 73 -43.99 -34.94 -27.36
N SER A 74 -44.62 -35.58 -26.37
CA SER A 74 -45.70 -36.55 -26.55
C SER A 74 -47.11 -35.93 -26.72
N ARG A 75 -47.33 -34.62 -26.45
CA ARG A 75 -48.69 -34.02 -26.42
C ARG A 75 -48.97 -32.99 -27.53
N LYS A 76 -49.54 -33.45 -28.66
CA LYS A 76 -50.12 -32.62 -29.75
C LYS A 76 -49.21 -31.50 -30.33
N PRO A 77 -48.37 -31.81 -31.34
CA PRO A 77 -47.28 -30.93 -31.83
C PRO A 77 -47.66 -29.53 -32.33
N LYS A 78 -48.88 -29.32 -32.85
CA LYS A 78 -49.27 -28.03 -33.46
C LYS A 78 -49.43 -26.90 -32.44
N LEU A 79 -50.13 -27.15 -31.34
CA LEU A 79 -50.31 -26.18 -30.24
C LEU A 79 -48.97 -25.87 -29.54
N MET A 80 -48.05 -26.84 -29.53
CA MET A 80 -46.75 -26.71 -28.89
C MET A 80 -45.75 -25.88 -29.71
N LYS A 81 -45.80 -25.94 -31.04
CA LYS A 81 -44.95 -25.09 -31.89
C LYS A 81 -45.35 -23.61 -31.77
N SER A 82 -46.63 -23.31 -31.63
CA SER A 82 -47.13 -21.93 -31.53
C SER A 82 -46.82 -21.22 -30.21
N THR A 83 -46.42 -21.95 -29.15
CA THR A 83 -46.17 -21.34 -27.83
C THR A 83 -44.70 -21.04 -27.55
N GLY A 84 -43.77 -21.54 -28.37
CA GLY A 84 -42.33 -21.35 -28.17
C GLY A 84 -41.74 -22.08 -26.96
N LEU A 85 -42.51 -22.94 -26.28
CA LEU A 85 -42.11 -23.58 -25.01
C LEU A 85 -40.85 -24.44 -25.12
N GLY A 86 -40.69 -25.21 -26.20
CA GLY A 86 -39.50 -26.04 -26.40
C GLY A 86 -38.19 -25.24 -26.47
N LYS A 87 -38.24 -24.01 -27.00
CA LYS A 87 -37.11 -23.09 -27.00
C LYS A 87 -36.78 -22.62 -25.58
N ALA A 88 -37.79 -22.18 -24.84
CA ALA A 88 -37.64 -21.71 -23.46
C ALA A 88 -37.09 -22.81 -22.51
N LEU A 89 -37.53 -24.06 -22.68
CA LEU A 89 -37.02 -25.18 -21.88
C LEU A 89 -35.55 -25.50 -22.18
N LYS A 90 -35.14 -25.40 -23.44
CA LYS A 90 -33.73 -25.57 -23.84
C LYS A 90 -32.84 -24.49 -23.25
N GLU A 91 -33.28 -23.23 -23.31
CA GLU A 91 -32.60 -22.09 -22.68
C GLU A 91 -32.46 -22.29 -21.17
N TYR A 92 -33.53 -22.75 -20.50
CA TYR A 92 -33.49 -23.02 -19.08
C TYR A 92 -32.48 -24.12 -18.72
N LYS A 93 -32.47 -25.24 -19.45
CA LYS A 93 -31.55 -26.36 -19.17
C LYS A 93 -30.10 -25.97 -19.34
N GLN A 94 -29.80 -25.13 -20.32
CA GLN A 94 -28.45 -24.58 -20.51
C GLN A 94 -28.05 -23.69 -19.33
N ALA A 95 -28.93 -22.80 -18.89
CA ALA A 95 -28.67 -21.93 -17.73
C ALA A 95 -28.53 -22.74 -16.42
N LEU A 96 -29.37 -23.77 -16.22
CA LEU A 96 -29.29 -24.67 -15.07
C LEU A 96 -27.96 -25.43 -15.04
N ALA A 97 -27.54 -26.00 -16.17
CA ALA A 97 -26.27 -26.74 -16.25
C ALA A 97 -25.06 -25.85 -15.93
N ALA A 98 -25.07 -24.60 -16.44
CA ALA A 98 -24.03 -23.63 -16.12
C ALA A 98 -24.00 -23.31 -14.62
N PHE A 99 -25.15 -23.16 -13.97
CA PHE A 99 -25.23 -22.93 -12.54
C PHE A 99 -24.76 -24.15 -11.72
N GLU A 100 -25.24 -25.35 -12.07
CA GLU A 100 -24.86 -26.59 -11.36
C GLU A 100 -23.36 -26.88 -11.46
N SER A 101 -22.72 -26.59 -12.61
CA SER A 101 -21.28 -26.81 -12.79
C SER A 101 -20.39 -26.03 -11.82
N VAL A 102 -20.85 -24.89 -11.32
CA VAL A 102 -20.11 -24.03 -10.39
C VAL A 102 -20.66 -24.08 -8.97
N ALA A 103 -21.93 -24.48 -8.80
CA ALA A 103 -22.58 -24.55 -7.50
C ALA A 103 -21.90 -25.56 -6.57
N ASP A 104 -21.41 -26.69 -7.09
CA ASP A 104 -20.81 -27.78 -6.32
C ASP A 104 -19.31 -27.60 -6.03
N GLU A 105 -18.70 -26.52 -6.52
CA GLU A 105 -17.32 -26.22 -6.21
C GLU A 105 -17.13 -25.93 -4.71
N LYS A 106 -16.00 -26.38 -4.15
CA LYS A 106 -15.62 -26.10 -2.76
C LYS A 106 -15.48 -24.60 -2.51
N THR A 107 -15.11 -23.84 -3.54
CA THR A 107 -14.90 -22.39 -3.51
C THR A 107 -15.63 -21.77 -4.71
N PRO A 108 -16.97 -21.62 -4.63
CA PRO A 108 -17.77 -21.24 -5.80
C PRO A 108 -17.34 -19.88 -6.37
N PRO A 109 -17.21 -19.73 -7.70
CA PRO A 109 -16.91 -18.45 -8.33
C PRO A 109 -18.15 -17.54 -8.35
N PHE A 110 -17.93 -16.22 -8.42
CA PHE A 110 -19.03 -15.24 -8.53
C PHE A 110 -19.92 -15.45 -9.76
N SER A 111 -19.38 -16.05 -10.84
CA SER A 111 -20.16 -16.43 -12.03
C SER A 111 -21.33 -17.36 -11.72
N GLY A 112 -21.30 -18.08 -10.59
CA GLY A 112 -22.43 -18.87 -10.09
C GLY A 112 -23.65 -18.04 -9.70
N PHE A 113 -23.48 -16.79 -9.26
CA PHE A 113 -24.60 -15.88 -8.99
C PHE A 113 -25.29 -15.45 -10.29
N GLN A 114 -24.51 -15.14 -11.33
CA GLN A 114 -25.05 -14.79 -12.64
C GLN A 114 -25.78 -15.99 -13.27
N ALA A 115 -25.16 -17.17 -13.24
CA ALA A 115 -25.76 -18.40 -13.76
C ALA A 115 -27.07 -18.76 -13.03
N TYR A 116 -27.15 -18.55 -11.71
CA TYR A 116 -28.39 -18.68 -10.95
C TYR A 116 -29.47 -17.68 -11.39
N MET A 117 -29.10 -16.40 -11.56
CA MET A 117 -30.04 -15.36 -11.99
C MET A 117 -30.58 -15.63 -13.40
N ASP A 118 -29.72 -16.08 -14.31
CA ASP A 118 -30.11 -16.46 -15.67
C ASP A 118 -31.09 -17.65 -15.63
N ALA A 119 -30.77 -18.72 -14.89
CA ALA A 119 -31.65 -19.88 -14.75
C ALA A 119 -33.01 -19.50 -14.15
N LYS A 120 -33.01 -18.67 -13.10
CA LYS A 120 -34.23 -18.19 -12.44
C LYS A 120 -35.08 -17.29 -13.34
N SER A 121 -34.42 -16.42 -14.12
CA SER A 121 -35.08 -15.53 -15.07
C SER A 121 -35.75 -16.30 -16.20
N VAL A 122 -35.04 -17.26 -16.82
CA VAL A 122 -35.61 -18.08 -17.91
C VAL A 122 -36.79 -18.92 -17.40
N LEU A 123 -36.69 -19.50 -16.20
CA LEU A 123 -37.77 -20.28 -15.58
C LEU A 123 -39.02 -19.42 -15.28
N GLY A 124 -38.83 -18.24 -14.68
CA GLY A 124 -39.92 -17.35 -14.28
C GLY A 124 -40.50 -16.50 -15.41
N GLY A 125 -39.72 -16.28 -16.48
CA GLY A 125 -40.08 -15.47 -17.64
C GLY A 125 -40.48 -16.34 -18.84
N SER A 126 -39.50 -16.76 -19.63
CA SER A 126 -39.72 -17.46 -20.91
C SER A 126 -40.54 -18.75 -20.76
N VAL A 127 -40.21 -19.60 -19.78
CA VAL A 127 -40.94 -20.86 -19.57
C VAL A 127 -42.36 -20.58 -19.07
N MET A 128 -42.52 -19.69 -18.09
CA MET A 128 -43.84 -19.35 -17.56
C MET A 128 -44.74 -18.70 -18.64
N SER A 129 -44.21 -17.75 -19.40
CA SER A 129 -44.95 -17.07 -20.48
C SER A 129 -45.39 -18.04 -21.58
N ALA A 130 -44.51 -18.98 -21.98
CA ALA A 130 -44.85 -19.99 -22.96
C ALA A 130 -45.94 -20.96 -22.46
N VAL A 131 -45.91 -21.34 -21.18
CA VAL A 131 -46.98 -22.14 -20.54
C VAL A 131 -48.29 -21.36 -20.49
N GLU A 132 -48.28 -20.09 -20.09
CA GLU A 132 -49.49 -19.25 -20.07
C GLU A 132 -50.08 -19.02 -21.45
N THR A 133 -49.23 -18.79 -22.45
CA THR A 133 -49.65 -18.65 -23.85
C THR A 133 -50.28 -19.94 -24.35
N GLY A 134 -49.72 -21.10 -23.97
CA GLY A 134 -50.32 -22.40 -24.26
C GLY A 134 -51.69 -22.62 -23.62
N ILE A 135 -51.92 -22.04 -22.44
CA ILE A 135 -53.24 -22.04 -21.79
C ILE A 135 -54.20 -21.06 -22.49
N ARG A 136 -53.72 -19.90 -22.97
CA ARG A 136 -54.53 -18.84 -23.59
C ARG A 136 -54.92 -19.12 -25.04
N LEU A 137 -54.09 -19.81 -25.83
CA LEU A 137 -54.34 -20.08 -27.26
C LEU A 137 -55.50 -21.06 -27.53
N ASP A 138 -56.32 -21.38 -26.53
CA ASP A 138 -57.48 -22.27 -26.68
C ASP A 138 -58.78 -21.49 -26.86
N ASN A 139 -59.41 -21.66 -28.02
CA ASN A 139 -60.71 -21.11 -28.38
C ASN A 139 -61.79 -22.20 -28.53
N GLY A 140 -61.63 -23.38 -27.91
CA GLY A 140 -62.69 -24.39 -27.89
C GLY A 140 -62.25 -25.77 -27.40
N LYS A 141 -63.23 -26.58 -26.96
CA LYS A 141 -63.16 -27.91 -26.30
C LYS A 141 -62.15 -28.98 -26.81
N ARG A 142 -61.34 -28.73 -27.85
CA ARG A 142 -60.46 -29.70 -28.54
C ARG A 142 -59.20 -30.15 -27.76
N TYR A 143 -58.78 -29.44 -26.72
CA TYR A 143 -57.47 -29.65 -26.06
C TYR A 143 -57.48 -29.65 -24.51
N GLN A 144 -58.61 -30.00 -23.86
CA GLN A 144 -58.77 -29.93 -22.40
C GLN A 144 -57.69 -30.68 -21.59
N ASP A 145 -57.32 -31.91 -22.00
CA ASP A 145 -56.29 -32.70 -21.28
C ASP A 145 -54.90 -32.04 -21.32
N THR A 146 -54.58 -31.36 -22.42
CA THR A 146 -53.31 -30.63 -22.58
C THR A 146 -53.29 -29.39 -21.70
N ILE A 147 -54.43 -28.71 -21.53
CA ILE A 147 -54.56 -27.53 -20.67
C ILE A 147 -54.52 -27.91 -19.20
N ALA A 148 -55.19 -28.98 -18.80
CA ALA A 148 -55.10 -29.51 -17.44
C ALA A 148 -53.64 -29.86 -17.10
N ALA A 149 -52.93 -30.48 -18.05
CA ALA A 149 -51.52 -30.78 -17.94
C ALA A 149 -50.64 -29.51 -17.82
N LEU A 150 -50.87 -28.48 -18.66
CA LEU A 150 -50.17 -27.18 -18.60
C LEU A 150 -50.43 -26.44 -17.27
N LYS A 151 -51.67 -26.49 -16.77
CA LYS A 151 -52.03 -25.92 -15.46
C LYS A 151 -51.30 -26.64 -14.33
N ASN A 152 -51.27 -27.97 -14.35
CA ASN A 152 -50.51 -28.77 -13.39
C ASN A 152 -48.99 -28.52 -13.48
N TYR A 153 -48.48 -28.29 -14.69
CA TYR A 153 -47.08 -27.91 -14.88
C TYR A 153 -46.75 -26.55 -14.28
N LYS A 154 -47.64 -25.56 -14.51
CA LYS A 154 -47.56 -24.22 -13.93
C LYS A 154 -47.61 -24.24 -12.40
N SER A 155 -48.52 -25.00 -11.80
CA SER A 155 -48.75 -24.99 -10.36
C SER A 155 -47.88 -25.96 -9.57
N GLY A 156 -47.38 -27.02 -10.19
CA GLY A 156 -46.57 -28.05 -9.53
C GLY A 156 -45.09 -28.01 -9.89
N VAL A 157 -44.77 -28.09 -11.19
CA VAL A 157 -43.39 -28.30 -11.66
C VAL A 157 -42.55 -27.03 -11.53
N ILE A 158 -43.04 -25.89 -12.04
CA ILE A 158 -42.30 -24.62 -12.02
C ILE A 158 -41.97 -24.17 -10.57
N PRO A 159 -42.91 -24.19 -9.60
CA PRO A 159 -42.61 -23.83 -8.22
C PRO A 159 -41.62 -24.78 -7.53
N ALA A 160 -41.71 -26.08 -7.79
CA ALA A 160 -40.78 -27.06 -7.23
C ALA A 160 -39.35 -26.83 -7.75
N GLU A 161 -39.22 -26.54 -9.04
CA GLU A 161 -37.92 -26.27 -9.66
C GLU A 161 -37.31 -24.95 -9.19
N LYS A 162 -38.13 -23.90 -9.01
CA LYS A 162 -37.71 -22.65 -8.37
C LYS A 162 -37.18 -22.88 -6.96
N THR A 163 -37.86 -23.74 -6.18
CA THR A 163 -37.45 -24.10 -4.82
C THR A 163 -36.11 -24.84 -4.81
N ARG A 164 -35.89 -25.73 -5.77
CA ARG A 164 -34.61 -26.43 -5.95
C ARG A 164 -33.47 -25.45 -6.25
N LEU A 165 -33.66 -24.55 -7.22
CA LEU A 165 -32.67 -23.51 -7.56
C LEU A 165 -32.31 -22.66 -6.35
N ASP A 166 -33.33 -22.20 -5.60
CA ASP A 166 -33.12 -21.39 -4.39
C ASP A 166 -32.34 -22.15 -3.30
N LYS A 167 -32.54 -23.46 -3.16
CA LYS A 167 -31.80 -24.30 -2.21
C LYS A 167 -30.33 -24.47 -2.61
N LEU A 168 -30.07 -24.75 -3.88
CA LEU A 168 -28.70 -24.85 -4.41
C LEU A 168 -27.96 -23.52 -4.25
N PHE A 169 -28.64 -22.41 -4.57
CA PHE A 169 -28.10 -21.06 -4.40
C PHE A 169 -27.75 -20.74 -2.95
N LYS A 170 -28.63 -21.05 -1.98
CA LYS A 170 -28.34 -20.84 -0.56
C LYS A 170 -27.10 -21.61 -0.09
N THR A 171 -26.93 -22.83 -0.58
CA THR A 171 -25.77 -23.67 -0.25
C THR A 171 -24.49 -23.07 -0.83
N MET A 172 -24.50 -22.72 -2.12
CA MET A 172 -23.38 -22.07 -2.79
C MET A 172 -23.00 -20.75 -2.11
N LYS A 173 -23.99 -19.89 -1.85
CA LYS A 173 -23.81 -18.60 -1.17
C LYS A 173 -23.17 -18.78 0.21
N GLY A 174 -23.66 -19.73 1.02
CA GLY A 174 -23.07 -20.01 2.33
C GLY A 174 -21.59 -20.42 2.27
N ARG A 175 -21.20 -21.21 1.25
CA ARG A 175 -19.78 -21.56 1.01
C ARG A 175 -18.95 -20.36 0.56
N TYR A 176 -19.49 -19.52 -0.32
CA TYR A 176 -18.85 -18.28 -0.77
C TYR A 176 -18.62 -17.32 0.40
N ASP A 177 -19.66 -17.02 1.18
CA ASP A 177 -19.60 -16.10 2.33
C ASP A 177 -18.58 -16.57 3.39
N SER A 178 -18.52 -17.88 3.65
CA SER A 178 -17.54 -18.49 4.56
C SER A 178 -16.10 -18.32 4.06
N THR A 179 -15.89 -18.47 2.75
CA THR A 179 -14.57 -18.28 2.12
C THR A 179 -14.11 -16.82 2.22
N VAL A 180 -14.99 -15.87 1.90
CA VAL A 180 -14.70 -14.42 1.99
C VAL A 180 -14.38 -14.00 3.43
N LYS A 181 -15.15 -14.49 4.41
CA LYS A 181 -14.90 -14.20 5.84
C LYS A 181 -13.54 -14.73 6.29
N SER A 182 -13.22 -15.98 5.96
CA SER A 182 -11.94 -16.61 6.29
C SER A 182 -10.76 -15.85 5.68
N TRP A 183 -10.91 -15.35 4.44
CA TRP A 183 -9.87 -14.57 3.77
C TRP A 183 -9.70 -13.16 4.35
N THR A 184 -10.79 -12.54 4.79
CA THR A 184 -10.77 -11.24 5.49
C THR A 184 -10.07 -11.35 6.83
N GLU A 185 -10.39 -12.38 7.62
CA GLU A 185 -9.75 -12.63 8.92
C GLU A 185 -8.25 -12.90 8.73
N TYR A 186 -7.88 -13.63 7.69
CA TYR A 186 -6.49 -13.85 7.32
C TYR A 186 -5.75 -12.56 6.94
N ASN A 187 -6.27 -11.76 6.01
CA ASN A 187 -5.61 -10.50 5.62
C ASN A 187 -5.46 -9.54 6.81
N LYS A 188 -6.44 -9.49 7.71
CA LYS A 188 -6.32 -8.74 8.97
C LYS A 188 -5.22 -9.28 9.86
N ALA A 189 -5.06 -10.60 9.97
CA ALA A 189 -3.98 -11.22 10.74
C ALA A 189 -2.61 -10.93 10.12
N VAL A 190 -2.46 -11.04 8.81
CA VAL A 190 -1.21 -10.73 8.08
C VAL A 190 -0.85 -9.26 8.22
N ILE A 191 -1.79 -8.33 8.06
CA ILE A 191 -1.56 -6.89 8.27
C ILE A 191 -1.01 -6.65 9.68
N LYS A 192 -1.61 -7.25 10.72
CA LYS A 192 -1.11 -7.10 12.09
C LYS A 192 0.33 -7.59 12.26
N ILE A 193 0.68 -8.73 11.66
CA ILE A 193 2.05 -9.27 11.70
C ILE A 193 3.03 -8.27 11.06
N TYR A 194 2.72 -7.79 9.85
CA TYR A 194 3.59 -6.84 9.13
C TYR A 194 3.62 -5.44 9.75
N GLU A 195 2.54 -4.97 10.39
CA GLU A 195 2.55 -3.70 11.13
C GLU A 195 3.49 -3.75 12.34
N VAL A 196 3.49 -4.87 13.07
CA VAL A 196 4.44 -5.09 14.18
C VAL A 196 5.88 -5.14 13.66
N ALA A 197 6.14 -5.90 12.60
CA ALA A 197 7.47 -5.96 11.97
C ALA A 197 7.91 -4.59 11.40
N GLY A 198 6.98 -3.85 10.79
CA GLY A 198 7.20 -2.49 10.28
C GLY A 198 7.61 -1.52 11.38
N ASN A 199 6.91 -1.52 12.52
CA ASN A 199 7.25 -0.70 13.67
C ASN A 199 8.59 -1.08 14.32
N LYS A 200 8.86 -2.38 14.48
CA LYS A 200 10.16 -2.87 14.96
C LYS A 200 11.30 -2.42 14.04
N SER A 201 11.13 -2.58 12.72
CA SER A 201 12.15 -2.17 11.75
C SER A 201 12.41 -0.66 11.75
N ALA A 202 11.37 0.16 11.91
CA ALA A 202 11.55 1.61 12.02
C ALA A 202 12.35 2.01 13.27
N ARG A 203 12.07 1.37 14.42
CA ARG A 203 12.85 1.57 15.66
C ARG A 203 14.30 1.10 15.50
N ALA A 204 14.51 -0.04 14.82
CA ALA A 204 15.85 -0.54 14.53
C ALA A 204 16.66 0.43 13.67
N VAL A 205 16.05 1.07 12.66
CA VAL A 205 16.72 2.13 11.88
C VAL A 205 17.14 3.30 12.77
N LEU A 206 16.28 3.74 13.70
CA LEU A 206 16.62 4.84 14.61
C LEU A 206 17.78 4.46 15.54
N ALA A 207 17.76 3.27 16.13
CA ALA A 207 18.86 2.78 16.97
C ALA A 207 20.16 2.63 16.17
N ALA A 208 20.09 2.11 14.94
CA ALA A 208 21.26 2.01 14.07
C ALA A 208 21.86 3.38 13.73
N ARG A 209 21.04 4.44 13.66
CA ARG A 209 21.54 5.80 13.40
C ARG A 209 22.36 6.34 14.57
N GLU A 210 21.99 5.96 15.78
CA GLU A 210 22.75 6.31 16.98
C GLU A 210 24.09 5.58 17.02
N GLN A 211 24.10 4.28 16.65
CA GLN A 211 25.33 3.51 16.53
C GLN A 211 26.26 4.04 15.43
N MET A 212 25.71 4.46 14.28
CA MET A 212 26.51 5.11 13.23
C MET A 212 27.24 6.35 13.74
N ARG A 213 26.58 7.20 14.56
CA ARG A 213 27.24 8.37 15.16
C ARG A 213 28.36 7.98 16.12
N ALA A 214 28.18 6.90 16.87
CA ALA A 214 29.22 6.38 17.76
C ALA A 214 30.44 5.90 16.97
N ALA A 215 30.22 5.16 15.87
CA ALA A 215 31.29 4.72 14.98
C ALA A 215 32.04 5.88 14.31
N GLU A 216 31.34 6.92 13.85
CA GLU A 216 31.97 8.12 13.28
C GLU A 216 32.80 8.90 14.31
N SER A 217 32.27 9.03 15.54
CA SER A 217 32.99 9.66 16.65
C SER A 217 34.25 8.86 17.02
N ALA A 218 34.16 7.54 16.98
CA ALA A 218 35.28 6.64 17.24
C ALA A 218 36.43 6.80 16.22
N VAL A 219 36.14 7.01 14.93
CA VAL A 219 37.19 7.31 13.94
C VAL A 219 37.96 8.57 14.32
N THR A 220 37.25 9.64 14.70
CA THR A 220 37.85 10.92 15.07
C THR A 220 38.68 10.79 16.36
N ASN A 221 38.16 10.07 17.36
CA ASN A 221 38.88 9.79 18.59
C ASN A 221 40.14 8.95 18.36
N ALA A 222 40.08 7.95 17.48
CA ALA A 222 41.24 7.14 17.10
C ALA A 222 42.32 8.00 16.42
N ALA A 223 41.93 8.88 15.50
CA ALA A 223 42.83 9.81 14.82
C ALA A 223 43.51 10.78 15.81
N ASN A 224 42.75 11.36 16.74
CA ASN A 224 43.29 12.27 17.76
C ASN A 224 44.21 11.57 18.75
N ALA A 225 43.81 10.39 19.23
CA ALA A 225 44.61 9.60 20.15
C ALA A 225 45.94 9.19 19.49
N GLN A 226 45.90 8.76 18.23
CA GLN A 226 47.11 8.48 17.46
C GLN A 226 48.00 9.72 17.32
N ARG A 227 47.43 10.88 16.99
CA ARG A 227 48.16 12.14 16.88
C ARG A 227 48.89 12.50 18.18
N ASN A 228 48.29 12.18 19.31
CA ASN A 228 48.83 12.46 20.64
C ASN A 228 49.74 11.33 21.18
N GLY A 229 49.95 10.25 20.42
CA GLY A 229 50.73 9.09 20.87
C GLY A 229 50.02 8.21 21.93
N ASP A 230 48.71 8.38 22.12
CA ASP A 230 47.90 7.62 23.07
C ASP A 230 47.31 6.37 22.40
N THR A 231 48.12 5.31 22.36
CA THR A 231 47.75 4.04 21.75
C THR A 231 46.61 3.32 22.47
N GLN A 232 46.45 3.52 23.78
CA GLN A 232 45.37 2.90 24.55
C GLN A 232 44.02 3.50 24.18
N THR A 233 43.93 4.83 24.12
CA THR A 233 42.69 5.51 23.71
C THR A 233 42.37 5.24 22.23
N ALA A 234 43.39 5.15 21.37
CA ALA A 234 43.21 4.81 19.96
C ALA A 234 42.57 3.41 19.79
N ASN A 235 43.08 2.41 20.52
CA ASN A 235 42.54 1.05 20.50
C ASN A 235 41.13 0.97 21.11
N ALA A 236 40.85 1.72 22.18
CA ALA A 236 39.51 1.79 22.77
C ALA A 236 38.48 2.41 21.78
N ALA A 237 38.90 3.40 21.00
CA ALA A 237 38.07 3.98 19.95
C ALA A 237 37.79 2.98 18.82
N VAL A 238 38.78 2.20 18.38
CA VAL A 238 38.57 1.09 17.43
C VAL A 238 37.53 0.10 17.96
N GLN A 239 37.61 -0.28 19.23
CA GLN A 239 36.64 -1.20 19.83
C GLN A 239 35.23 -0.60 19.83
N THR A 240 35.09 0.70 20.13
CA THR A 240 33.80 1.40 20.07
C THR A 240 33.19 1.36 18.66
N ALA A 241 34.01 1.53 17.61
CA ALA A 241 33.54 1.40 16.24
C ALA A 241 33.10 -0.03 15.90
N LYS A 242 33.82 -1.05 16.41
CA LYS A 242 33.48 -2.47 16.22
C LYS A 242 32.16 -2.82 16.90
N ASP A 243 31.99 -2.41 18.15
CA ASP A 243 30.77 -2.64 18.92
C ASP A 243 29.56 -1.99 18.23
N ALA A 244 29.71 -0.76 17.75
CA ALA A 244 28.67 -0.07 17.00
C ALA A 244 28.30 -0.80 15.69
N ALA A 245 29.31 -1.26 14.93
CA ALA A 245 29.07 -2.03 13.70
C ALA A 245 28.38 -3.37 14.00
N GLU A 246 28.80 -4.07 15.06
CA GLU A 246 28.20 -5.33 15.49
C GLU A 246 26.73 -5.14 15.89
N GLU A 247 26.41 -4.11 16.66
CA GLU A 247 25.03 -3.80 17.05
C GLU A 247 24.14 -3.47 15.84
N ILE A 248 24.65 -2.71 14.86
CA ILE A 248 23.92 -2.49 13.60
C ILE A 248 23.72 -3.83 12.85
N GLY A 249 24.72 -4.71 12.87
CA GLY A 249 24.64 -6.06 12.31
C GLY A 249 23.57 -6.92 12.97
N LYS A 250 23.46 -6.89 14.32
CA LYS A 250 22.42 -7.58 15.10
C LYS A 250 21.03 -7.02 14.80
N LEU A 251 20.89 -5.70 14.72
CA LEU A 251 19.62 -5.06 14.34
C LEU A 251 19.19 -5.48 12.93
N LYS A 252 20.12 -5.51 11.97
CA LYS A 252 19.86 -5.97 10.60
C LYS A 252 19.41 -7.44 10.57
N SER A 253 20.13 -8.34 11.24
CA SER A 253 19.81 -9.77 11.25
C SER A 253 18.47 -10.05 11.94
N GLY A 254 18.18 -9.34 13.03
CA GLY A 254 16.89 -9.39 13.71
C GLY A 254 15.72 -9.02 12.78
N ILE A 255 15.83 -7.93 12.04
CA ILE A 255 14.78 -7.51 11.08
C ILE A 255 14.66 -8.47 9.89
N ALA A 256 15.77 -9.04 9.40
CA ALA A 256 15.73 -10.06 8.35
C ALA A 256 14.99 -11.34 8.81
N SER A 257 15.17 -11.74 10.07
CA SER A 257 14.42 -12.86 10.68
C SER A 257 12.93 -12.54 10.74
N GLU A 258 12.56 -11.38 11.27
CA GLU A 258 11.15 -10.94 11.38
C GLU A 258 10.46 -10.87 10.00
N GLN A 259 11.18 -10.42 8.96
CA GLN A 259 10.65 -10.43 7.58
C GLN A 259 10.43 -11.85 7.07
N THR A 260 11.34 -12.78 7.38
CA THR A 260 11.24 -14.19 6.97
C THR A 260 10.06 -14.87 7.65
N ASP A 261 9.87 -14.63 8.96
CA ASP A 261 8.75 -15.18 9.73
C ASP A 261 7.41 -14.60 9.23
N ALA A 262 7.34 -13.29 8.98
CA ALA A 262 6.17 -12.66 8.38
C ALA A 262 5.81 -13.26 7.00
N LYS A 263 6.82 -13.51 6.15
CA LYS A 263 6.63 -14.14 4.83
C LYS A 263 6.14 -15.59 4.93
N LYS A 264 6.69 -16.40 5.84
CA LYS A 264 6.24 -17.80 6.05
C LYS A 264 4.78 -17.88 6.48
N SER A 265 4.31 -16.95 7.32
CA SER A 265 2.90 -16.86 7.72
C SER A 265 1.96 -16.42 6.58
N SER A 266 2.50 -15.94 5.45
CA SER A 266 1.75 -15.28 4.38
C SER A 266 1.39 -16.16 3.15
N TRP A 267 1.73 -17.46 3.15
CA TRP A 267 1.93 -18.26 1.91
C TRP A 267 0.78 -19.17 1.44
N LYS A 268 -0.47 -18.99 1.90
CA LYS A 268 -1.60 -19.83 1.45
C LYS A 268 -2.65 -19.02 0.68
N TYR A 269 -3.05 -19.55 -0.49
CA TYR A 269 -4.24 -19.22 -1.30
C TYR A 269 -4.07 -18.21 -2.46
N ASP A 270 -3.47 -18.68 -3.56
CA ASP A 270 -3.32 -17.97 -4.84
C ASP A 270 -4.43 -18.28 -5.89
N LYS A 271 -5.60 -18.79 -5.50
CA LYS A 271 -6.59 -19.33 -6.48
C LYS A 271 -8.07 -18.96 -6.27
N VAL A 272 -8.40 -17.83 -5.61
CA VAL A 272 -9.81 -17.43 -5.41
C VAL A 272 -10.17 -16.22 -6.26
N ILE A 273 -11.21 -16.36 -7.09
CA ILE A 273 -11.78 -15.27 -7.90
C ILE A 273 -12.85 -14.57 -7.06
N LEU A 274 -12.58 -13.33 -6.66
CA LEU A 274 -13.46 -12.50 -5.82
C LEU A 274 -14.40 -11.62 -6.66
N SER A 275 -15.55 -11.23 -6.10
CA SER A 275 -16.44 -10.20 -6.67
C SER A 275 -15.75 -8.83 -6.71
N ASP A 276 -16.25 -7.85 -7.48
CA ASP A 276 -15.58 -6.55 -7.60
C ASP A 276 -15.65 -5.68 -6.34
N ASP A 277 -16.69 -5.82 -5.51
CA ASP A 277 -16.78 -5.11 -4.23
C ASP A 277 -15.93 -5.77 -3.15
N ASP A 278 -15.86 -7.10 -3.14
CA ASP A 278 -14.91 -7.84 -2.32
C ASP A 278 -13.48 -7.50 -2.76
N LYS A 279 -13.19 -7.52 -4.06
CA LYS A 279 -11.90 -7.08 -4.62
C LYS A 279 -11.56 -5.68 -4.14
N LYS A 280 -12.46 -4.68 -4.18
CA LYS A 280 -12.15 -3.33 -3.66
C LYS A 280 -11.83 -3.33 -2.16
N ALA A 281 -12.58 -4.09 -1.34
CA ALA A 281 -12.30 -4.20 0.09
C ALA A 281 -10.97 -4.93 0.35
N PHE A 282 -10.66 -5.91 -0.48
CA PHE A 282 -9.45 -6.71 -0.41
C PHE A 282 -8.23 -6.04 -1.03
N ASP A 283 -8.39 -5.22 -2.06
CA ASP A 283 -7.37 -4.37 -2.64
C ASP A 283 -6.95 -3.35 -1.58
N ARG A 284 -7.90 -2.78 -0.82
CA ARG A 284 -7.58 -1.91 0.33
C ARG A 284 -6.82 -2.64 1.44
N LEU A 285 -7.11 -3.92 1.70
CA LEU A 285 -6.38 -4.73 2.69
C LEU A 285 -5.02 -5.19 2.14
N GLY A 286 -4.96 -5.54 0.86
CA GLY A 286 -3.77 -5.90 0.11
C GLY A 286 -2.80 -4.73 0.04
N ASP A 287 -3.28 -3.53 -0.29
CA ASP A 287 -2.50 -2.28 -0.28
C ASP A 287 -1.88 -2.01 1.09
N LYS A 288 -2.64 -2.22 2.17
CA LYS A 288 -2.12 -2.08 3.55
C LYS A 288 -1.03 -3.10 3.84
N ARG A 289 -1.23 -4.37 3.47
CA ARG A 289 -0.20 -5.41 3.57
C ARG A 289 1.04 -5.03 2.78
N THR A 290 0.89 -4.68 1.51
CA THR A 290 1.99 -4.31 0.61
C THR A 290 2.75 -3.09 1.13
N ARG A 291 2.07 -2.11 1.71
CA ARG A 291 2.71 -0.94 2.33
C ARG A 291 3.59 -1.33 3.52
N SER A 292 3.07 -2.13 4.45
CA SER A 292 3.84 -2.57 5.62
C SER A 292 4.99 -3.50 5.24
N GLU A 293 4.78 -4.38 4.25
CA GLU A 293 5.83 -5.25 3.71
C GLU A 293 6.95 -4.45 3.02
N LEU A 294 6.60 -3.48 2.18
CA LEU A 294 7.57 -2.56 1.56
C LEU A 294 8.31 -1.73 2.59
N GLN A 295 7.65 -1.32 3.69
CA GLN A 295 8.30 -0.60 4.77
C GLN A 295 9.40 -1.45 5.43
N VAL A 296 9.12 -2.71 5.73
CA VAL A 296 10.12 -3.63 6.29
C VAL A 296 11.28 -3.82 5.32
N GLU A 297 11.01 -4.01 4.03
CA GLU A 297 12.03 -4.18 3.00
C GLU A 297 12.92 -2.93 2.85
N ASN A 298 12.33 -1.73 2.78
CA ASN A 298 13.07 -0.47 2.70
C ASN A 298 13.93 -0.22 3.95
N ASN A 299 13.39 -0.52 5.13
CA ASN A 299 14.14 -0.38 6.38
C ASN A 299 15.30 -1.38 6.46
N LEU A 300 15.11 -2.61 6.00
CA LEU A 300 16.18 -3.60 5.92
C LEU A 300 17.28 -3.21 4.91
N GLY A 301 16.89 -2.61 3.79
CA GLY A 301 17.82 -1.99 2.83
C GLY A 301 18.65 -0.90 3.50
N THR A 302 17.98 0.01 4.23
CA THR A 302 18.65 1.08 4.99
C THR A 302 19.62 0.52 6.03
N LEU A 303 19.22 -0.48 6.82
CA LEU A 303 20.10 -1.15 7.79
C LEU A 303 21.30 -1.83 7.13
N THR A 304 21.12 -2.36 5.92
CA THR A 304 22.20 -2.99 5.15
C THR A 304 23.25 -1.98 4.72
N GLU A 305 22.82 -0.83 4.22
CA GLU A 305 23.71 0.27 3.85
C GLU A 305 24.46 0.79 5.08
N MET A 306 23.75 1.02 6.20
CA MET A 306 24.36 1.47 7.45
C MET A 306 25.38 0.49 8.01
N HIS A 307 25.09 -0.82 7.98
CA HIS A 307 26.04 -1.83 8.42
C HIS A 307 27.31 -1.84 7.55
N SER A 308 27.14 -1.73 6.22
CA SER A 308 28.28 -1.65 5.32
C SER A 308 29.13 -0.41 5.56
N GLU A 309 28.51 0.72 5.88
CA GLU A 309 29.21 1.96 6.18
C GLU A 309 29.92 1.90 7.55
N ALA A 310 29.27 1.33 8.56
CA ALA A 310 29.87 1.10 9.88
C ALA A 310 31.14 0.24 9.78
N LEU A 311 31.14 -0.81 8.94
CA LEU A 311 32.33 -1.63 8.70
C LEU A 311 33.47 -0.86 8.01
N LYS A 312 33.17 0.16 7.18
CA LYS A 312 34.21 1.03 6.63
C LYS A 312 34.78 1.94 7.72
N LEU A 313 33.93 2.48 8.59
CA LEU A 313 34.36 3.30 9.73
C LEU A 313 35.28 2.51 10.68
N VAL A 314 35.00 1.22 10.91
CA VAL A 314 35.91 0.34 11.66
C VAL A 314 37.30 0.31 11.03
N LYS A 315 37.39 0.10 9.71
CA LYS A 315 38.68 0.06 8.99
C LYS A 315 39.41 1.40 9.05
N GLU A 316 38.67 2.51 8.98
CA GLU A 316 39.25 3.85 9.12
C GLU A 316 39.80 4.08 10.53
N ALA A 317 39.07 3.66 11.58
CA ALA A 317 39.54 3.73 12.95
C ALA A 317 40.77 2.84 13.18
N GLU A 318 40.77 1.61 12.64
CA GLU A 318 41.93 0.71 12.70
C GLU A 318 43.14 1.30 11.99
N GLY A 319 42.96 1.86 10.80
CA GLY A 319 44.01 2.53 10.06
C GLY A 319 44.57 3.75 10.80
N ALA A 320 43.70 4.52 11.47
CA ALA A 320 44.09 5.64 12.33
C ALA A 320 44.91 5.16 13.53
N ALA A 321 44.42 4.19 14.30
CA ALA A 321 45.10 3.67 15.48
C ALA A 321 46.44 2.98 15.15
N ALA A 322 46.55 2.37 13.97
CA ALA A 322 47.79 1.78 13.49
C ALA A 322 48.78 2.81 12.90
N GLY A 323 48.38 4.08 12.76
CA GLY A 323 49.18 5.12 12.11
C GLY A 323 49.40 4.90 10.61
N THR A 324 48.61 4.03 9.99
CA THR A 324 48.72 3.68 8.56
C THR A 324 47.85 4.57 7.67
N ALA A 325 46.84 5.21 8.26
CA ALA A 325 46.01 6.19 7.59
C ALA A 325 46.62 7.59 7.67
N LYS A 326 46.48 8.37 6.60
CA LYS A 326 46.74 9.81 6.64
C LYS A 326 45.67 10.47 7.48
N LEU A 327 46.07 11.12 8.58
CA LEU A 327 45.14 11.75 9.52
C LEU A 327 44.34 12.88 8.85
N GLU A 328 44.97 13.64 7.94
CA GLU A 328 44.31 14.70 7.18
C GLU A 328 43.14 14.17 6.35
N ASP A 329 43.32 13.09 5.59
CA ASP A 329 42.26 12.44 4.80
C ASP A 329 41.11 11.90 5.69
N LEU A 330 41.40 11.52 6.93
CA LEU A 330 40.37 11.07 7.88
C LEU A 330 39.58 12.26 8.43
N TYR A 331 40.26 13.34 8.78
CA TYR A 331 39.58 14.56 9.22
C TYR A 331 38.74 15.16 8.10
N GLU A 332 39.23 15.16 6.86
CA GLU A 332 38.47 15.64 5.69
C GLU A 332 37.17 14.85 5.55
N ARG A 333 37.24 13.52 5.55
CA ARG A 333 36.06 12.64 5.51
C ARG A 333 35.12 12.84 6.70
N THR A 334 35.64 13.09 7.90
CA THR A 334 34.80 13.43 9.06
C THR A 334 34.02 14.72 8.83
N VAL A 335 34.65 15.74 8.25
CA VAL A 335 33.97 17.00 7.93
C VAL A 335 32.97 16.81 6.76
N GLU A 336 33.30 16.03 5.74
CA GLU A 336 32.35 15.67 4.67
C GLU A 336 31.09 14.98 5.22
N ARG A 337 31.27 13.99 6.10
CA ARG A 337 30.15 13.31 6.78
C ARG A 337 29.35 14.29 7.65
N LEU A 338 30.01 15.25 8.29
CA LEU A 338 29.34 16.30 9.04
C LEU A 338 28.48 17.18 8.11
N VAL A 339 29.00 17.61 6.96
CA VAL A 339 28.25 18.37 5.94
C VAL A 339 27.00 17.61 5.51
N ASP A 340 27.14 16.33 5.14
CA ASP A 340 26.01 15.48 4.75
C ASP A 340 24.95 15.34 5.85
N ARG A 341 25.37 15.20 7.11
CA ARG A 341 24.44 15.12 8.26
C ARG A 341 23.71 16.43 8.48
N ILE A 342 24.38 17.57 8.36
CA ILE A 342 23.76 18.90 8.49
C ILE A 342 22.65 19.08 7.46
N PHE A 343 22.91 18.75 6.19
CA PHE A 343 21.87 18.83 5.15
C PHE A 343 20.71 17.87 5.39
N LYS A 344 20.97 16.67 5.91
CA LYS A 344 19.91 15.73 6.32
C LYS A 344 19.09 16.27 7.50
N TYR A 345 19.72 16.95 8.46
CA TYR A 345 18.98 17.63 9.53
C TYR A 345 18.10 18.74 8.97
N ALA A 346 18.64 19.62 8.13
CA ALA A 346 17.87 20.69 7.50
C ALA A 346 16.63 20.16 6.75
N GLN A 347 16.78 19.06 6.00
CA GLN A 347 15.64 18.41 5.34
C GLN A 347 14.61 17.84 6.32
N ALA A 348 15.06 17.28 7.44
CA ALA A 348 14.16 16.73 8.46
C ALA A 348 13.39 17.82 9.22
N LEU A 349 13.98 19.01 9.40
CA LEU A 349 13.39 20.15 10.10
C LEU A 349 12.27 20.86 9.30
N ASP A 350 12.25 20.74 7.96
CA ASP A 350 11.21 21.34 7.10
C ASP A 350 9.79 20.88 7.49
N VAL A 351 9.62 19.59 7.77
CA VAL A 351 8.31 19.00 8.11
C VAL A 351 7.71 19.62 9.37
N PRO A 352 8.37 19.55 10.56
CA PRO A 352 7.80 20.15 11.76
C PRO A 352 7.65 21.67 11.66
N ALA A 353 8.54 22.37 10.96
CA ALA A 353 8.40 23.82 10.72
C ALA A 353 7.15 24.15 9.89
N ARG A 354 6.92 23.43 8.79
CA ARG A 354 5.76 23.62 7.91
C ARG A 354 4.46 23.26 8.61
N GLU A 355 4.42 22.14 9.33
CA GLU A 355 3.23 21.71 10.06
C GLU A 355 2.89 22.67 11.21
N ALA A 356 3.90 23.16 11.96
CA ALA A 356 3.67 24.18 12.98
C ALA A 356 3.11 25.47 12.36
N GLY A 357 3.70 25.96 11.26
CA GLY A 357 3.23 27.15 10.55
C GLY A 357 1.80 27.03 10.03
N GLY A 358 1.49 25.93 9.36
CA GLY A 358 0.15 25.69 8.82
C GLY A 358 -0.92 25.60 9.90
N ASN A 359 -0.61 25.03 11.07
CA ASN A 359 -1.56 25.01 12.19
C ASN A 359 -1.70 26.40 12.85
N VAL A 360 -0.62 27.18 12.99
CA VAL A 360 -0.69 28.57 13.48
C VAL A 360 -1.58 29.45 12.60
N ASP A 361 -1.42 29.37 11.28
CA ASP A 361 -2.20 30.17 10.34
C ASP A 361 -3.69 29.76 10.35
N LYS A 362 -4.01 28.48 10.59
CA LYS A 362 -5.38 28.01 10.82
C LYS A 362 -5.99 28.55 12.11
N VAL A 363 -5.23 28.57 13.21
CA VAL A 363 -5.70 29.16 14.48
C VAL A 363 -6.06 30.63 14.28
N ASP A 364 -5.17 31.41 13.67
CA ASP A 364 -5.43 32.83 13.41
C ASP A 364 -6.62 33.02 12.46
N GLY A 365 -6.70 32.22 11.39
CA GLY A 365 -7.83 32.23 10.46
C GLY A 365 -9.17 31.95 11.14
N ASN A 366 -9.22 30.96 12.02
CA ASN A 366 -10.45 30.59 12.74
C ASN A 366 -10.83 31.65 13.78
N LEU A 367 -9.87 32.20 14.53
CA LEU A 367 -10.11 33.32 15.44
C LEU A 367 -10.65 34.57 14.72
N ASN A 368 -10.19 34.84 13.51
CA ASN A 368 -10.63 36.00 12.72
C ASN A 368 -12.01 35.78 12.06
N ARG A 369 -12.41 34.52 11.85
CA ARG A 369 -13.74 34.13 11.33
C ARG A 369 -14.78 34.01 12.43
N TYR A 370 -14.38 33.65 13.64
CA TYR A 370 -15.26 33.47 14.81
C TYR A 370 -16.26 34.63 15.03
N PRO A 371 -15.85 35.92 15.07
CA PRO A 371 -16.80 37.03 15.26
C PRO A 371 -17.73 37.27 14.06
N LYS A 372 -17.44 36.67 12.90
CA LYS A 372 -18.20 36.81 11.65
C LYS A 372 -19.12 35.63 11.37
N ALA A 373 -19.11 34.62 12.23
CA ALA A 373 -19.94 33.43 12.09
C ALA A 373 -21.44 33.78 12.25
N ALA A 374 -22.26 33.28 11.32
CA ALA A 374 -23.68 33.59 11.23
C ALA A 374 -24.52 32.82 12.24
N SER A 375 -24.06 31.64 12.67
CA SER A 375 -24.75 30.80 13.65
C SER A 375 -23.87 30.46 14.86
N GLU A 376 -24.51 30.11 15.97
CA GLU A 376 -23.84 29.65 17.18
C GLU A 376 -23.12 28.30 16.95
N GLN A 377 -23.65 27.49 16.03
CA GLN A 377 -23.03 26.24 15.63
C GLN A 377 -21.71 26.49 14.86
N ASP A 378 -21.69 27.43 13.92
CA ASP A 378 -20.47 27.81 13.20
C ASP A 378 -19.40 28.38 14.15
N ARG A 379 -19.83 29.15 15.17
CA ARG A 379 -18.92 29.65 16.22
C ARG A 379 -18.29 28.51 16.99
N LYS A 380 -19.09 27.52 17.39
CA LYS A 380 -18.61 26.34 18.10
C LYS A 380 -17.61 25.54 17.27
N GLU A 381 -17.90 25.30 15.98
CA GLU A 381 -17.01 24.58 15.07
C GLU A 381 -15.67 25.32 14.89
N LEU A 382 -15.71 26.64 14.65
CA LEU A 382 -14.48 27.45 14.52
C LEU A 382 -13.65 27.47 15.82
N LYS A 383 -14.31 27.48 16.99
CA LYS A 383 -13.64 27.40 18.30
C LYS A 383 -12.96 26.04 18.49
N ASP A 384 -13.69 24.95 18.27
CA ASP A 384 -13.17 23.59 18.45
C ASP A 384 -11.98 23.33 17.50
N GLU A 385 -12.08 23.75 16.24
CA GLU A 385 -10.98 23.66 15.29
C GLU A 385 -9.77 24.54 15.69
N ALA A 386 -10.00 25.74 16.23
CA ALA A 386 -8.92 26.60 16.72
C ALA A 386 -8.18 25.97 17.91
N VAL A 387 -8.90 25.35 18.85
CA VAL A 387 -8.31 24.61 19.98
C VAL A 387 -7.50 23.41 19.49
N GLU A 388 -8.04 22.62 18.57
CA GLU A 388 -7.34 21.46 18.02
C GLU A 388 -6.06 21.86 17.27
N CYS A 389 -6.16 22.87 16.40
CA CYS A 389 -5.01 23.38 15.65
C CYS A 389 -3.96 24.00 16.58
N LEU A 390 -4.37 24.68 17.65
CA LEU A 390 -3.46 25.20 18.68
C LEU A 390 -2.66 24.07 19.34
N GLY A 391 -3.34 22.99 19.74
CA GLY A 391 -2.67 21.82 20.33
C GLY A 391 -1.69 21.13 19.38
N LYS A 392 -2.02 21.04 18.09
CA LYS A 392 -1.11 20.50 17.05
C LYS A 392 0.09 21.43 16.82
N ALA A 393 -0.14 22.74 16.73
CA ALA A 393 0.91 23.72 16.51
C ALA A 393 1.96 23.69 17.63
N VAL A 394 1.53 23.61 18.90
CA VAL A 394 2.43 23.47 20.06
C VAL A 394 3.27 22.20 19.96
N LYS A 395 2.65 21.05 19.69
CA LYS A 395 3.38 19.77 19.56
C LYS A 395 4.45 19.82 18.46
N TRP A 396 4.10 20.35 17.29
CA TRP A 396 5.04 20.45 16.17
C TRP A 396 6.17 21.43 16.44
N LEU A 397 5.88 22.55 17.12
CA LEU A 397 6.90 23.50 17.54
C LEU A 397 7.87 22.91 18.57
N ASP A 398 7.37 22.13 19.54
CA ASP A 398 8.21 21.42 20.50
C ASP A 398 9.12 20.39 19.82
N THR A 399 8.60 19.64 18.84
CA THR A 399 9.39 18.73 18.02
C THR A 399 10.48 19.49 17.25
N LEU A 400 10.13 20.59 16.58
CA LEU A 400 11.08 21.43 15.86
C LEU A 400 12.22 21.90 16.78
N GLN A 401 11.90 22.42 17.96
CA GLN A 401 12.90 22.92 18.91
C GLN A 401 13.82 21.82 19.44
N LYS A 402 13.29 20.63 19.71
CA LYS A 402 14.09 19.47 20.14
C LYS A 402 15.04 19.02 19.04
N ASP A 403 14.56 18.95 17.80
CA ASP A 403 15.36 18.52 16.67
C ASP A 403 16.46 19.53 16.31
N ILE A 404 16.17 20.84 16.40
CA ILE A 404 17.18 21.91 16.25
C ILE A 404 18.27 21.78 17.32
N LYS A 405 17.89 21.67 18.61
CA LYS A 405 18.87 21.52 19.69
C LYS A 405 19.75 20.29 19.51
N LYS A 406 19.15 19.19 19.04
CA LYS A 406 19.87 17.95 18.75
C LYS A 406 20.87 18.14 17.61
N ALA A 407 20.47 18.81 16.52
CA ALA A 407 21.33 19.09 15.39
C ALA A 407 22.50 20.02 15.78
N GLU A 408 22.21 21.13 16.48
CA GLU A 408 23.24 22.08 16.96
C GLU A 408 24.25 21.39 17.89
N ALA A 409 23.77 20.56 18.82
CA ALA A 409 24.64 19.83 19.75
C ALA A 409 25.54 18.81 19.02
N ASP A 410 25.01 18.11 18.01
CA ASP A 410 25.75 17.12 17.22
C ASP A 410 26.85 17.78 16.38
N VAL A 411 26.52 18.90 15.72
CA VAL A 411 27.49 19.68 14.94
C VAL A 411 28.59 20.21 15.84
N LYS A 412 28.21 20.89 16.93
CA LYS A 412 29.16 21.42 17.89
C LYS A 412 30.08 20.34 18.44
N LYS A 413 29.53 19.21 18.88
CA LYS A 413 30.31 18.09 19.43
C LYS A 413 31.33 17.54 18.41
N THR A 414 30.94 17.44 17.14
CA THR A 414 31.85 16.98 16.08
C THR A 414 32.98 18.00 15.88
N LEU A 415 32.67 19.29 15.81
CA LEU A 415 33.68 20.33 15.62
C LEU A 415 34.63 20.46 16.82
N ASP A 416 34.11 20.40 18.05
CA ASP A 416 34.90 20.45 19.29
C ASP A 416 35.87 19.24 19.42
N SER A 417 35.58 18.14 18.72
CA SER A 417 36.43 16.94 18.68
C SER A 417 37.56 17.03 17.65
N LEU A 418 37.55 18.03 16.75
CA LEU A 418 38.60 18.16 15.75
C LEU A 418 39.77 19.01 16.28
N PRO A 419 41.01 18.72 15.87
CA PRO A 419 42.16 19.56 16.23
C PRO A 419 42.02 21.02 15.75
N SER A 420 42.59 21.96 16.50
CA SER A 420 42.42 23.41 16.25
C SER A 420 42.97 23.87 14.90
N ASP A 421 44.02 23.22 14.39
CA ASP A 421 44.62 23.46 13.07
C ASP A 421 43.76 22.94 11.91
N ILE A 422 42.89 21.96 12.17
CA ILE A 422 41.86 21.49 11.23
C ILE A 422 40.65 22.41 11.27
N VAL A 423 40.26 22.89 12.45
CA VAL A 423 39.09 23.79 12.64
C VAL A 423 39.37 25.22 12.17
N LYS A 424 40.63 25.66 12.18
CA LYS A 424 41.09 26.91 11.55
C LYS A 424 42.03 26.60 10.40
N PRO A 425 41.51 25.96 9.33
CA PRO A 425 42.35 25.39 8.31
C PRO A 425 43.02 26.47 7.48
N SER A 426 44.33 26.32 7.26
CA SER A 426 45.03 27.00 6.17
C SER A 426 44.92 26.22 4.84
N ASN A 427 44.49 24.95 4.93
CA ASN A 427 44.28 24.07 3.77
C ASN A 427 42.99 24.44 3.01
N PRO A 428 43.07 24.73 1.69
CA PRO A 428 41.91 25.13 0.88
C PRO A 428 40.74 24.15 0.86
N GLU A 429 40.96 22.84 0.96
CA GLU A 429 39.87 21.86 0.90
C GLU A 429 39.03 21.88 2.18
N PHE A 430 39.68 21.93 3.35
CA PHE A 430 38.97 22.15 4.61
C PHE A 430 38.24 23.50 4.61
N VAL A 431 38.83 24.57 4.10
CA VAL A 431 38.15 25.87 3.98
C VAL A 431 36.85 25.76 3.17
N LYS A 432 36.81 24.98 2.08
CA LYS A 432 35.57 24.75 1.31
C LYS A 432 34.55 23.95 2.13
N LEU A 433 34.98 22.89 2.79
CA LEU A 433 34.08 22.06 3.60
C LEU A 433 33.47 22.83 4.77
N PHE A 434 34.26 23.66 5.46
CA PHE A 434 33.75 24.52 6.54
C PHE A 434 32.77 25.58 6.04
N LYS A 435 32.93 26.12 4.83
CA LYS A 435 31.90 26.97 4.20
C LYS A 435 30.60 26.22 3.94
N GLU A 436 30.66 24.93 3.57
CA GLU A 436 29.45 24.11 3.42
C GLU A 436 28.82 23.76 4.78
N VAL A 437 29.62 23.58 5.83
CA VAL A 437 29.13 23.47 7.22
C VAL A 437 28.39 24.76 7.62
N GLU A 438 28.98 25.94 7.40
CA GLU A 438 28.37 27.24 7.68
C GLU A 438 27.05 27.42 6.92
N LYS A 439 27.05 27.10 5.62
CA LYS A 439 25.86 27.15 4.77
C LYS A 439 24.77 26.20 5.25
N GLY A 440 25.14 24.97 5.61
CA GLY A 440 24.25 23.97 6.19
C GLY A 440 23.62 24.46 7.50
N MET A 441 24.45 24.99 8.40
CA MET A 441 24.01 25.59 9.67
C MET A 441 23.09 26.79 9.45
N GLY A 442 23.33 27.60 8.41
CA GLY A 442 22.45 28.69 8.02
C GLY A 442 21.00 28.24 7.76
N PHE A 443 20.77 27.02 7.23
CA PHE A 443 19.42 26.47 7.10
C PHE A 443 18.79 26.13 8.46
N ILE A 444 19.57 25.54 9.38
CA ILE A 444 19.11 25.23 10.74
C ILE A 444 18.78 26.52 11.49
N GLU A 445 19.60 27.56 11.36
CA GLU A 445 19.36 28.89 11.94
C GLU A 445 18.12 29.56 11.37
N GLN A 446 17.87 29.43 10.06
CA GLN A 446 16.62 29.91 9.45
C GLN A 446 15.39 29.23 10.07
N ASP A 447 15.42 27.90 10.24
CA ASP A 447 14.30 27.18 10.85
C ASP A 447 14.16 27.48 12.35
N LYS A 448 15.26 27.76 13.05
CA LYS A 448 15.24 28.28 14.42
C LYS A 448 14.55 29.64 14.50
N ALA A 449 14.91 30.57 13.61
CA ALA A 449 14.28 31.87 13.52
C ALA A 449 12.79 31.77 13.17
N LYS A 450 12.39 30.85 12.28
CA LYS A 450 10.98 30.54 12.00
C LYS A 450 10.28 30.00 13.24
N GLY A 451 10.91 29.05 13.95
CA GLY A 451 10.39 28.49 15.19
C GLY A 451 10.11 29.56 16.25
N GLU A 452 11.03 30.50 16.46
CA GLU A 452 10.83 31.62 17.41
C GLU A 452 9.70 32.56 16.96
N LYS A 453 9.59 32.85 15.65
CA LYS A 453 8.45 33.63 15.12
C LYS A 453 7.12 32.91 15.36
N LEU A 454 7.05 31.61 15.12
CA LEU A 454 5.83 30.80 15.34
C LEU A 454 5.48 30.73 16.82
N LYS A 455 6.48 30.58 17.70
CA LYS A 455 6.32 30.65 19.15
C LYS A 455 5.71 31.98 19.58
N GLY A 456 6.25 33.09 19.08
CA GLY A 456 5.72 34.42 19.37
C GLY A 456 4.28 34.63 18.87
N LYS A 457 3.92 34.05 17.71
CA LYS A 457 2.53 34.03 17.23
C LYS A 457 1.64 33.20 18.18
N LEU A 458 2.06 31.99 18.52
CA LEU A 458 1.29 31.11 19.43
C LEU A 458 1.05 31.74 20.79
N GLN A 459 2.03 32.45 21.36
CA GLN A 459 1.89 33.17 22.62
C GLN A 459 0.81 34.28 22.56
N LYS A 460 0.56 34.85 21.38
CA LYS A 460 -0.52 35.84 21.16
C LYS A 460 -1.87 35.19 20.88
N LEU A 461 -1.89 34.04 20.20
CA LEU A 461 -3.11 33.36 19.81
C LEU A 461 -3.70 32.50 20.93
N ALA A 462 -2.86 31.86 21.76
CA ALA A 462 -3.32 30.96 22.82
C ALA A 462 -4.26 31.64 23.83
N PRO A 463 -3.99 32.86 24.34
CA PRO A 463 -4.92 33.56 25.22
C PRO A 463 -6.26 33.84 24.53
N ARG A 464 -6.23 34.26 23.26
CA ARG A 464 -7.43 34.55 22.47
C ARG A 464 -8.31 33.30 22.28
N VAL A 465 -7.71 32.13 22.07
CA VAL A 465 -8.46 30.87 21.99
C VAL A 465 -9.09 30.52 23.36
N HIS A 466 -8.39 30.78 24.46
CA HIS A 466 -8.91 30.56 25.81
C HIS A 466 -9.99 31.56 26.22
N GLU A 467 -9.97 32.79 25.70
CA GLU A 467 -11.04 33.77 25.91
C GLU A 467 -12.33 33.41 25.16
N LEU A 468 -12.24 32.56 24.13
CA LEU A 468 -13.42 31.95 23.51
C LEU A 468 -13.99 30.79 24.33
N ALA A 469 -13.22 30.24 25.30
CA ALA A 469 -13.57 29.07 26.12
C ALA A 469 -14.72 29.38 27.07
#